data_AF-A0A4Q7TV85-F1
#
_entry.id   AF-A0A4Q7TV85-F1
#
_cell.length_a   1.000
_cell.length_b   1.000
_cell.length_c   1.000
_cell.angle_alpha   90.00
_cell.angle_beta   90.00
_cell.angle_gamma   90.00
#
_symmetry.space_group_name_H-M   'P 1'
#
loop_
_entity.id
_entity.type
_entity.pdbx_description
1 polymer ?
#
loop_
_entity_poly.entity_id
_entity_poly.type
_entity_poly.pdbx_seq_one_letter_code
_entity_poly.pdbx_strand_id
1 'polypeptide(L)'
;MERHSSASEQLRLVRTLFPELSARLDAAAAAHTGEQPGAEFDAWLDREAGAIHAGAAFGAIGDADAMRRLDEAFRAASVAAGFAATTVPEPEAFAAAGVDLSRLGALLARDPELVPVPAPYGLGIEHWRATFARAAAAHPEVLGGESGGSPLVLATDAVRGFGALDRIPESAGSLPTVVQRVGPGRVVRWTLRLVPGGAAPAVLGLGFAHGPHASLPELLMLQLMRIAAGEAPVDTGTFTWLAGSVADGKLAARHVYDAGERVIRITCREIGNQGPHLGARPPVA
;
A
#
# COMPACT_ATOMS: atom_id res chain seq x y z
N MET A 1 -15.16 46.55 -27.83
CA MET A 1 -13.78 46.06 -27.68
C MET A 1 -13.78 45.01 -26.59
N GLU A 2 -13.33 43.82 -26.93
CA GLU A 2 -13.72 42.52 -26.37
C GLU A 2 -13.18 42.23 -24.96
N ARG A 3 -13.98 41.56 -24.13
CA ARG A 3 -13.57 40.83 -22.91
C ARG A 3 -13.94 39.35 -23.02
N HIS A 4 -13.50 38.68 -24.09
CA HIS A 4 -13.69 37.23 -24.27
C HIS A 4 -12.37 36.43 -24.22
N SER A 5 -11.24 37.05 -23.87
CA SER A 5 -9.90 36.45 -23.99
C SER A 5 -9.48 35.50 -22.85
N SER A 6 -10.02 35.64 -21.63
CA SER A 6 -9.38 34.98 -20.47
C SER A 6 -9.56 33.46 -20.42
N ALA A 7 -10.74 32.93 -20.74
CA ALA A 7 -11.03 31.50 -20.56
C ALA A 7 -10.30 30.64 -21.60
N SER A 8 -10.27 31.08 -22.86
CA SER A 8 -9.55 30.36 -23.92
C SER A 8 -8.03 30.48 -23.76
N GLU A 9 -7.51 31.57 -23.21
CA GLU A 9 -6.08 31.71 -22.90
C GLU A 9 -5.68 30.90 -21.67
N GLN A 10 -6.51 30.88 -20.62
CA GLN A 10 -6.31 30.03 -19.44
C GLN A 10 -6.38 28.54 -19.83
N LEU A 11 -7.34 28.15 -20.66
CA LEU A 11 -7.44 26.77 -21.14
C LEU A 11 -6.23 26.40 -22.01
N ARG A 12 -5.76 27.32 -22.86
CA ARG A 12 -4.55 27.13 -23.67
C ARG A 12 -3.32 26.97 -22.78
N LEU A 13 -3.19 27.81 -21.75
CA LEU A 13 -2.10 27.75 -20.76
C LEU A 13 -2.12 26.42 -19.99
N VAL A 14 -3.28 26.00 -19.48
CA VAL A 14 -3.44 24.70 -18.80
C VAL A 14 -3.09 23.54 -19.73
N ARG A 15 -3.52 23.60 -20.99
CA ARG A 15 -3.18 22.59 -22.00
C ARG A 15 -1.69 22.56 -22.35
N THR A 16 -1.01 23.71 -22.29
CA THR A 16 0.45 23.80 -22.47
C THR A 16 1.21 23.27 -21.24
N LEU A 17 0.71 23.53 -20.03
CA LEU A 17 1.35 23.08 -18.79
C LEU A 17 1.14 21.58 -18.54
N PHE A 18 0.04 21.00 -19.02
CA PHE A 18 -0.33 19.60 -18.80
C PHE A 18 -0.78 18.91 -20.12
N PRO A 19 0.14 18.70 -21.08
CA PRO A 19 -0.20 18.20 -22.41
C PRO A 19 -0.74 16.77 -22.40
N GLU A 20 -0.19 15.89 -21.55
CA GLU A 20 -0.63 14.49 -21.44
C GLU A 20 -2.03 14.37 -20.84
N LEU A 21 -2.33 15.17 -19.81
CA LEU A 21 -3.67 15.26 -19.22
C LEU A 21 -4.70 15.73 -20.25
N SER A 22 -4.33 16.72 -21.05
CA SER A 22 -5.20 17.27 -22.08
C SER A 22 -5.55 16.22 -23.14
N ALA A 23 -4.56 15.43 -23.56
CA ALA A 23 -4.78 14.32 -24.49
C ALA A 23 -5.68 13.22 -23.89
N ARG A 24 -5.52 12.90 -22.60
CA ARG A 24 -6.37 11.93 -21.89
C ARG A 24 -7.81 12.44 -21.73
N LEU A 25 -7.98 13.72 -21.42
CA LEU A 25 -9.30 14.37 -21.33
C LEU A 25 -10.03 14.39 -22.67
N ASP A 26 -9.33 14.73 -23.75
CA ASP A 26 -9.90 14.74 -25.10
C ASP A 26 -10.29 13.32 -25.55
N ALA A 27 -9.47 12.31 -25.23
CA ALA A 27 -9.78 10.90 -25.50
C ALA A 27 -10.99 10.40 -24.69
N ALA A 28 -11.10 10.77 -23.42
CA ALA A 28 -12.24 10.41 -22.58
C ALA A 28 -13.52 11.10 -23.05
N ALA A 29 -13.46 12.39 -23.38
CA ALA A 29 -14.59 13.14 -23.92
C ALA A 29 -15.08 12.57 -25.27
N ALA A 30 -14.16 12.14 -26.13
CA ALA A 30 -14.51 11.49 -27.39
C ALA A 30 -15.20 10.13 -27.18
N ALA A 31 -14.78 9.36 -26.16
CA ALA A 31 -15.35 8.05 -25.84
C ALA A 31 -16.77 8.11 -25.24
N HIS A 32 -17.16 9.24 -24.65
CA HIS A 32 -18.45 9.41 -23.94
C HIS A 32 -19.45 10.29 -24.72
N THR A 33 -19.42 10.22 -26.06
CA THR A 33 -20.31 10.98 -26.97
C THR A 33 -21.74 10.41 -27.07
N GLY A 34 -22.34 10.03 -25.92
CA GLY A 34 -23.73 9.59 -25.80
C GLY A 34 -24.43 10.28 -24.62
N GLU A 35 -25.76 10.47 -24.73
CA GLU A 35 -26.58 11.31 -23.85
C GLU A 35 -26.30 11.12 -22.33
N GLN A 36 -25.88 12.23 -21.71
CA GLN A 36 -25.55 12.49 -20.29
C GLN A 36 -24.14 12.11 -19.79
N PRO A 37 -23.12 12.95 -20.08
CA PRO A 37 -21.77 12.82 -19.52
C PRO A 37 -21.67 13.55 -18.17
N GLY A 38 -22.56 13.24 -17.23
CA GLY A 38 -22.56 13.88 -15.91
C GLY A 38 -21.76 13.06 -14.91
N ALA A 39 -22.44 12.15 -14.21
CA ALA A 39 -21.88 11.51 -13.02
C ALA A 39 -20.66 10.61 -13.26
N GLU A 40 -20.57 9.86 -14.36
CA GLU A 40 -19.42 8.97 -14.62
C GLU A 40 -18.18 9.73 -15.08
N PHE A 41 -18.38 10.76 -15.92
CA PHE A 41 -17.32 11.66 -16.34
C PHE A 41 -16.87 12.55 -15.19
N ASP A 42 -17.79 13.08 -14.38
CA ASP A 42 -17.48 13.86 -13.18
C ASP A 42 -16.74 12.98 -12.15
N ALA A 43 -17.18 11.74 -11.91
CA ALA A 43 -16.46 10.82 -11.03
C ALA A 43 -15.09 10.40 -11.58
N TRP A 44 -14.93 10.34 -12.90
CA TRP A 44 -13.63 10.15 -13.53
C TRP A 44 -12.75 11.40 -13.40
N LEU A 45 -13.30 12.59 -13.64
CA LEU A 45 -12.64 13.88 -13.53
C LEU A 45 -12.22 14.15 -12.08
N ASP A 46 -13.05 13.84 -11.09
CA ASP A 46 -12.73 13.94 -9.67
C ASP A 46 -11.62 12.96 -9.28
N ARG A 47 -11.60 11.75 -9.84
CA ARG A 47 -10.50 10.79 -9.63
C ARG A 47 -9.19 11.28 -10.26
N GLU A 48 -9.23 11.82 -11.48
CA GLU A 48 -8.03 12.31 -12.17
C GLU A 48 -7.53 13.65 -11.59
N ALA A 49 -8.44 14.58 -11.27
CA ALA A 49 -8.13 15.83 -10.59
C ALA A 49 -7.64 15.57 -9.16
N GLY A 50 -8.24 14.58 -8.47
CA GLY A 50 -7.71 14.03 -7.23
C GLY A 50 -6.29 13.52 -7.42
N ALA A 51 -6.02 12.70 -8.44
CA ALA A 51 -4.67 12.21 -8.74
C ALA A 51 -3.65 13.30 -9.12
N ILE A 52 -4.10 14.44 -9.67
CA ILE A 52 -3.24 15.58 -10.04
C ILE A 52 -3.00 16.53 -8.86
N HIS A 53 -3.98 16.68 -7.97
CA HIS A 53 -3.86 17.50 -6.75
C HIS A 53 -3.34 16.72 -5.54
N ALA A 54 -3.37 15.38 -5.59
CA ALA A 54 -2.72 14.50 -4.63
C ALA A 54 -1.23 14.81 -4.60
N GLY A 55 -0.74 15.27 -3.46
CA GLY A 55 0.66 15.63 -3.28
C GLY A 55 0.92 17.12 -3.06
N ALA A 56 -0.12 17.96 -2.96
CA ALA A 56 0.03 19.29 -2.34
C ALA A 56 0.63 19.17 -0.93
N ALA A 57 0.23 18.13 -0.19
CA ALA A 57 0.82 17.80 1.11
C ALA A 57 2.31 17.42 1.05
N PHE A 58 2.81 16.94 -0.10
CA PHE A 58 4.23 16.68 -0.31
C PHE A 58 5.03 17.94 -0.64
N GLY A 59 4.38 19.08 -0.92
CA GLY A 59 5.07 20.34 -1.19
C GLY A 59 5.94 20.84 -0.03
N ALA A 60 5.74 20.31 1.18
CA ALA A 60 6.60 20.55 2.35
C ALA A 60 7.86 19.67 2.40
N ILE A 61 8.05 18.75 1.44
CA ILE A 61 9.21 17.87 1.32
C ILE A 61 10.24 18.56 0.43
N GLY A 62 11.36 19.00 1.03
CA GLY A 62 12.40 19.73 0.30
C GLY A 62 13.28 18.88 -0.61
N ASP A 63 13.15 17.55 -0.56
CA ASP A 63 13.93 16.61 -1.37
C ASP A 63 13.09 16.04 -2.53
N ALA A 64 13.54 16.28 -3.76
CA ALA A 64 12.80 15.91 -4.96
C ALA A 64 12.73 14.38 -5.19
N ASP A 65 13.75 13.64 -4.76
CA ASP A 65 13.76 12.18 -4.89
C ASP A 65 12.81 11.53 -3.88
N ALA A 66 12.81 12.01 -2.64
CA ALA A 66 11.87 11.57 -1.61
C ALA A 66 10.41 11.85 -2.02
N MET A 67 10.15 13.02 -2.63
CA MET A 67 8.83 13.36 -3.18
C MET A 67 8.43 12.40 -4.31
N ARG A 68 9.32 12.14 -5.27
CA ARG A 68 9.09 11.18 -6.36
C ARG A 68 8.77 9.78 -5.82
N ARG A 69 9.52 9.31 -4.81
CA ARG A 69 9.32 8.00 -4.17
C ARG A 69 8.00 7.90 -3.41
N LEU A 70 7.54 8.98 -2.77
CA LEU A 70 6.21 9.04 -2.16
C LEU A 70 5.11 8.95 -3.22
N ASP A 71 5.23 9.71 -4.30
CA ASP A 71 4.27 9.68 -5.41
C ASP A 71 4.20 8.28 -6.06
N GLU A 72 5.35 7.68 -6.36
CA GLU A 72 5.43 6.31 -6.88
C GLU A 72 4.78 5.28 -5.93
N ALA A 73 5.03 5.40 -4.62
CA ALA A 73 4.44 4.52 -3.62
C ALA A 73 2.92 4.68 -3.54
N PHE A 74 2.38 5.90 -3.56
CA PHE A 74 0.93 6.14 -3.55
C PHE A 74 0.26 5.68 -4.85
N ARG A 75 0.94 5.80 -5.99
CA ARG A 75 0.47 5.26 -7.27
C ARG A 75 0.38 3.73 -7.25
N ALA A 76 1.45 3.05 -6.79
CA ALA A 76 1.45 1.61 -6.62
C ALA A 76 0.39 1.14 -5.61
N ALA A 77 0.24 1.88 -4.51
CA ALA A 77 -0.79 1.60 -3.51
C ALA A 77 -2.20 1.75 -4.06
N SER A 78 -2.44 2.74 -4.94
CA SER A 78 -3.74 2.95 -5.57
C SER A 78 -4.13 1.78 -6.49
N VAL A 79 -3.17 1.26 -7.27
CA VAL A 79 -3.39 0.03 -8.06
C VAL A 79 -3.66 -1.17 -7.15
N ALA A 80 -2.87 -1.35 -6.08
CA ALA A 80 -3.06 -2.42 -5.10
C ALA A 80 -4.43 -2.35 -4.40
N ALA A 81 -4.89 -1.14 -4.03
CA ALA A 81 -6.20 -0.90 -3.45
C ALA A 81 -7.34 -1.21 -4.44
N GLY A 82 -7.10 -1.00 -5.75
CA GLY A 82 -7.99 -1.43 -6.83
C GLY A 82 -8.26 -2.93 -6.79
N PHE A 83 -7.24 -3.77 -6.55
CA PHE A 83 -7.45 -5.22 -6.37
C PHE A 83 -8.35 -5.52 -5.17
N ALA A 84 -8.20 -4.77 -4.07
CA ALA A 84 -9.01 -4.90 -2.86
C ALA A 84 -10.41 -4.25 -2.95
N ALA A 85 -10.75 -3.62 -4.09
CA ALA A 85 -11.97 -2.82 -4.20
C ALA A 85 -12.11 -1.79 -3.05
N THR A 86 -11.01 -1.11 -2.75
CA THR A 86 -10.93 0.00 -1.80
C THR A 86 -10.18 1.17 -2.45
N THR A 87 -10.18 2.32 -1.80
CA THR A 87 -9.46 3.52 -2.28
C THR A 87 -8.45 3.95 -1.24
N VAL A 88 -7.20 4.13 -1.63
CA VAL A 88 -6.17 4.69 -0.73
C VAL A 88 -6.59 6.11 -0.35
N PRO A 89 -6.54 6.50 0.94
CA PRO A 89 -6.75 7.88 1.31
C PRO A 89 -5.69 8.80 0.70
N GLU A 90 -6.07 10.02 0.38
CA GLU A 90 -5.13 11.03 -0.11
C GLU A 90 -4.03 11.33 0.94
N PRO A 91 -2.81 11.71 0.52
CA PRO A 91 -1.75 12.12 1.45
C PRO A 91 -2.18 13.16 2.49
N GLU A 92 -3.05 14.10 2.10
CA GLU A 92 -3.65 15.14 2.95
C GLU A 92 -4.48 14.54 4.09
N ALA A 93 -5.16 13.42 3.87
CA ALA A 93 -5.92 12.74 4.91
C ALA A 93 -4.99 12.15 5.98
N PHE A 94 -3.84 11.61 5.57
CA PHE A 94 -2.81 11.13 6.49
C PHE A 94 -2.19 12.29 7.29
N ALA A 95 -1.89 13.41 6.63
CA ALA A 95 -1.40 14.62 7.30
C ALA A 95 -2.42 15.14 8.32
N ALA A 96 -3.71 15.21 7.95
CA ALA A 96 -4.79 15.60 8.85
C ALA A 96 -4.99 14.65 10.04
N ALA A 97 -4.71 13.35 9.85
CA ALA A 97 -4.70 12.36 10.93
C ALA A 97 -3.48 12.44 11.85
N GLY A 98 -2.48 13.27 11.52
CA GLY A 98 -1.29 13.52 12.32
C GLY A 98 0.00 12.88 11.80
N VAL A 99 0.03 12.37 10.56
CA VAL A 99 1.26 11.89 9.94
C VAL A 99 2.16 13.08 9.57
N ASP A 100 3.39 13.07 10.06
CA ASP A 100 4.41 14.07 9.70
C ASP A 100 5.07 13.72 8.36
N LEU A 101 4.47 14.19 7.26
CA LEU A 101 4.95 13.92 5.90
C LEU A 101 6.36 14.51 5.63
N SER A 102 6.71 15.63 6.25
CA SER A 102 8.05 16.21 6.15
C SER A 102 9.09 15.30 6.80
N ARG A 103 8.78 14.72 7.96
CA ARG A 103 9.64 13.71 8.61
C ARG A 103 9.74 12.43 7.78
N LEU A 104 8.65 11.96 7.18
CA LEU A 104 8.71 10.81 6.25
C LEU A 104 9.65 11.11 5.08
N GLY A 105 9.49 12.27 4.44
CA GLY A 105 10.37 12.71 3.36
C GLY A 105 11.84 12.77 3.77
N ALA A 106 12.15 13.30 4.95
CA ALA A 106 13.51 13.34 5.47
C ALA A 106 14.11 11.94 5.75
N LEU A 107 13.28 10.97 6.18
CA LEU A 107 13.71 9.59 6.38
C LEU A 107 13.96 8.88 5.05
N LEU A 108 13.09 9.08 4.05
CA LEU A 108 13.28 8.54 2.70
C LEU A 108 14.56 9.07 2.06
N ALA A 109 14.84 10.37 2.16
CA ALA A 109 16.06 10.96 1.63
C ALA A 109 17.34 10.38 2.27
N ARG A 110 17.25 9.89 3.52
CA ARG A 110 18.38 9.29 4.25
C ARG A 110 18.56 7.81 3.95
N ASP A 111 17.48 7.09 3.70
CA ASP A 111 17.49 5.65 3.53
C ASP A 111 16.77 5.24 2.23
N PRO A 112 17.53 4.83 1.19
CA PRO A 112 16.96 4.43 -0.09
C PRO A 112 16.17 3.12 -0.02
N GLU A 113 16.34 2.31 1.03
CA GLU A 113 15.62 1.04 1.17
C GLU A 113 14.21 1.21 1.74
N LEU A 114 13.88 2.38 2.30
CA LEU A 114 12.55 2.63 2.86
C LEU A 114 11.49 2.85 1.78
N VAL A 115 10.33 2.20 1.97
CA VAL A 115 9.16 2.33 1.11
C VAL A 115 7.99 2.88 1.95
N PRO A 116 7.31 3.96 1.53
CA PRO A 116 6.06 4.39 2.15
C PRO A 116 4.96 3.36 1.90
N VAL A 117 4.33 2.87 2.97
CA VAL A 117 3.27 1.84 2.87
C VAL A 117 1.99 2.36 3.52
N PRO A 118 1.01 2.84 2.73
CA PRO A 118 -0.33 3.11 3.21
C PRO A 118 -1.10 1.79 3.35
N ALA A 119 -1.28 1.29 4.58
CA ALA A 119 -1.82 -0.04 4.83
C ALA A 119 -3.26 -0.02 5.36
N PRO A 120 -4.20 -0.80 4.78
CA PRO A 120 -5.57 -0.94 5.28
C PRO A 120 -5.70 -2.06 6.32
N TYR A 121 -6.33 -1.76 7.45
CA TYR A 121 -6.54 -2.68 8.57
C TYR A 121 -8.02 -3.08 8.70
N GLY A 122 -8.23 -4.30 9.20
CA GLY A 122 -9.57 -4.83 9.50
C GLY A 122 -10.32 -5.30 8.25
N LEU A 123 -9.60 -5.67 7.18
CA LEU A 123 -10.21 -6.18 5.95
C LEU A 123 -10.71 -7.61 6.10
N GLY A 124 -10.05 -8.42 6.93
CA GLY A 124 -10.34 -9.83 7.14
C GLY A 124 -9.68 -10.75 6.12
N ILE A 125 -9.53 -12.02 6.52
CA ILE A 125 -8.78 -13.04 5.77
C ILE A 125 -9.30 -13.27 4.35
N GLU A 126 -10.61 -13.38 4.19
CA GLU A 126 -11.22 -13.67 2.89
C GLU A 126 -11.05 -12.50 1.91
N HIS A 127 -11.06 -11.27 2.43
CA HIS A 127 -10.83 -10.09 1.63
C HIS A 127 -9.38 -10.01 1.15
N TRP A 128 -8.41 -10.29 2.02
CA TRP A 128 -7.00 -10.37 1.63
C TRP A 128 -6.75 -11.49 0.61
N ARG A 129 -7.32 -12.69 0.81
CA ARG A 129 -7.22 -13.78 -0.17
C ARG A 129 -7.79 -13.40 -1.54
N ALA A 130 -8.98 -12.79 -1.57
CA ALA A 130 -9.59 -12.31 -2.81
C ALA A 130 -8.73 -11.22 -3.49
N THR A 131 -8.12 -10.34 -2.71
CA THR A 131 -7.21 -9.29 -3.19
C THR A 131 -5.99 -9.90 -3.89
N PHE A 132 -5.31 -10.86 -3.23
CA PHE A 132 -4.16 -11.55 -3.82
C PHE A 132 -4.55 -12.40 -5.03
N ALA A 133 -5.74 -13.01 -5.05
CA ALA A 133 -6.24 -13.74 -6.22
C ALA A 133 -6.42 -12.82 -7.44
N ARG A 134 -6.93 -11.59 -7.23
CA ARG A 134 -7.04 -10.59 -8.30
C ARG A 134 -5.68 -10.07 -8.76
N ALA A 135 -4.75 -9.83 -7.84
CA ALA A 135 -3.39 -9.46 -8.17
C ALA A 135 -2.69 -10.55 -8.99
N ALA A 136 -2.87 -11.83 -8.65
CA ALA A 136 -2.33 -12.95 -9.41
C ALA A 136 -2.96 -13.08 -10.81
N ALA A 137 -4.25 -12.77 -10.96
CA ALA A 137 -4.89 -12.75 -12.27
C ALA A 137 -4.34 -11.61 -13.17
N ALA A 138 -3.98 -10.48 -12.58
CA ALA A 138 -3.39 -9.34 -13.29
C ALA A 138 -1.88 -9.52 -13.58
N HIS A 139 -1.17 -10.26 -12.71
CA HIS A 139 0.28 -10.47 -12.76
C HIS A 139 0.66 -11.96 -12.59
N PRO A 140 0.24 -12.84 -13.52
CA PRO A 140 0.46 -14.29 -13.42
C PRO A 140 1.93 -14.71 -13.45
N GLU A 141 2.81 -13.86 -13.99
CA GLU A 141 4.26 -14.04 -13.99
C GLU A 141 4.86 -13.90 -12.58
N VAL A 142 4.19 -13.16 -11.69
CA VAL A 142 4.66 -12.89 -10.31
C VAL A 142 3.96 -13.80 -9.29
N LEU A 143 2.64 -13.96 -9.38
CA LEU A 143 1.83 -14.77 -8.48
C LEU A 143 0.96 -15.76 -9.25
N GLY A 144 0.81 -16.98 -8.73
CA GLY A 144 -0.05 -18.00 -9.34
C GLY A 144 0.72 -19.06 -10.11
N GLY A 145 1.45 -19.90 -9.38
CA GLY A 145 2.11 -21.08 -9.94
C GLY A 145 1.15 -22.09 -10.57
N GLU A 146 1.71 -23.09 -11.27
CA GLU A 146 0.96 -24.11 -12.01
C GLU A 146 0.00 -24.95 -11.15
N SER A 147 0.12 -24.88 -9.82
CA SER A 147 -0.61 -25.70 -8.85
C SER A 147 -2.04 -25.23 -8.55
N GLY A 148 -2.51 -24.11 -9.14
CA GLY A 148 -3.91 -23.65 -9.03
C GLY A 148 -4.39 -23.27 -7.62
N GLY A 149 -3.48 -23.15 -6.65
CA GLY A 149 -3.78 -22.79 -5.25
C GLY A 149 -3.96 -21.29 -5.01
N SER A 150 -4.39 -20.91 -3.80
CA SER A 150 -4.49 -19.50 -3.41
C SER A 150 -3.09 -18.85 -3.33
N PRO A 151 -2.88 -17.67 -3.95
CA PRO A 151 -1.60 -16.95 -3.88
C PRO A 151 -1.26 -16.40 -2.48
N LEU A 152 -2.21 -16.45 -1.54
CA LEU A 152 -1.98 -16.13 -0.13
C LEU A 152 -2.32 -17.36 0.74
N VAL A 153 -1.30 -18.02 1.24
CA VAL A 153 -1.40 -19.23 2.07
C VAL A 153 -1.21 -18.87 3.54
N LEU A 154 -2.15 -19.28 4.41
CA LEU A 154 -2.08 -19.04 5.84
C LEU A 154 -2.08 -20.36 6.61
N ALA A 155 -1.16 -20.52 7.55
CA ALA A 155 -1.16 -21.65 8.48
C ALA A 155 -2.38 -21.60 9.42
N THR A 156 -2.81 -22.76 9.92
CA THR A 156 -4.00 -22.90 10.76
C THR A 156 -4.05 -21.92 11.94
N ASP A 157 -2.93 -21.72 12.64
CA ASP A 157 -2.88 -20.79 13.78
C ASP A 157 -2.94 -19.32 13.35
N ALA A 158 -2.40 -18.98 12.18
CA ALA A 158 -2.53 -17.65 11.59
C ALA A 158 -3.99 -17.38 11.17
N VAL A 159 -4.70 -18.39 10.65
CA VAL A 159 -6.14 -18.29 10.34
C VAL A 159 -6.93 -18.05 11.63
N ARG A 160 -6.68 -18.85 12.68
CA ARG A 160 -7.39 -18.72 13.97
C ARG A 160 -7.14 -17.36 14.62
N GLY A 161 -5.92 -16.86 14.55
CA GLY A 161 -5.51 -15.59 15.13
C GLY A 161 -5.60 -14.38 14.20
N PHE A 162 -6.17 -14.53 12.99
CA PHE A 162 -6.08 -13.50 11.94
C PHE A 162 -6.63 -12.14 12.39
N GLY A 163 -7.74 -12.16 13.12
CA GLY A 163 -8.36 -10.94 13.63
C GLY A 163 -7.48 -10.13 14.57
N ALA A 164 -6.44 -10.72 15.18
CA ALA A 164 -5.45 -9.99 15.96
C ALA A 164 -4.32 -9.43 15.07
N LEU A 165 -3.92 -10.17 14.04
CA LEU A 165 -2.87 -9.78 13.09
C LEU A 165 -3.31 -8.64 12.15
N ASP A 166 -4.60 -8.57 11.84
CA ASP A 166 -5.21 -7.58 10.93
C ASP A 166 -5.64 -6.29 11.65
N ARG A 167 -5.24 -6.10 12.92
CA ARG A 167 -5.46 -4.87 13.68
C ARG A 167 -4.21 -4.00 13.68
N ILE A 168 -4.41 -2.71 13.93
CA ILE A 168 -3.32 -1.79 14.19
C ILE A 168 -2.61 -2.27 15.48
N PRO A 169 -1.29 -2.54 15.46
CA PRO A 169 -0.60 -3.07 16.63
C PRO A 169 -0.65 -2.11 17.81
N GLU A 170 -1.08 -2.59 18.99
CA GLU A 170 -1.11 -1.79 20.22
C GLU A 170 0.29 -1.31 20.62
N SER A 171 1.32 -2.10 20.30
CA SER A 171 2.72 -1.78 20.55
C SER A 171 3.25 -0.62 19.71
N ALA A 172 2.51 -0.15 18.70
CA ALA A 172 2.93 0.93 17.83
C ALA A 172 2.58 2.34 18.38
N GLY A 173 2.02 2.43 19.59
CA GLY A 173 1.55 3.70 20.15
C GLY A 173 0.31 4.24 19.43
N SER A 174 0.01 5.54 19.60
CA SER A 174 -1.09 6.20 18.89
C SER A 174 -0.70 6.48 17.43
N LEU A 175 -0.60 5.44 16.61
CA LEU A 175 -0.34 5.61 15.18
C LEU A 175 -1.46 6.48 14.55
N PRO A 176 -1.10 7.57 13.85
CA PRO A 176 -2.04 8.33 13.06
C PRO A 176 -2.86 7.41 12.15
N THR A 177 -4.18 7.51 12.25
CA THR A 177 -5.10 6.60 11.57
C THR A 177 -6.14 7.40 10.79
N VAL A 178 -6.24 7.13 9.49
CA VAL A 178 -7.33 7.63 8.66
C VAL A 178 -8.48 6.64 8.68
N VAL A 179 -9.68 7.12 9.00
CA VAL A 179 -10.89 6.29 9.05
C VAL A 179 -11.70 6.51 7.78
N GLN A 180 -11.89 5.46 6.99
CA GLN A 180 -12.65 5.50 5.73
C GLN A 180 -13.88 4.60 5.81
N ARG A 181 -15.03 5.10 5.35
CA ARG A 181 -16.24 4.30 5.19
C ARG A 181 -16.30 3.79 3.75
N VAL A 182 -16.32 2.48 3.58
CA VAL A 182 -16.29 1.81 2.26
C VAL A 182 -17.68 1.27 1.86
N GLY A 183 -18.70 1.52 2.69
CA GLY A 183 -20.09 1.15 2.46
C GLY A 183 -20.90 1.14 3.75
N PRO A 184 -22.17 0.71 3.70
CA PRO A 184 -23.01 0.60 4.89
C PRO A 184 -22.37 -0.33 5.93
N GLY A 185 -22.01 0.22 7.09
CA GLY A 185 -21.48 -0.54 8.22
C GLY A 185 -20.02 -1.01 8.11
N ARG A 186 -19.32 -0.78 6.98
CA ARG A 186 -17.91 -1.17 6.82
C ARG A 186 -16.98 0.02 6.96
N VAL A 187 -16.10 -0.06 7.96
CA VAL A 187 -15.05 0.92 8.24
C VAL A 187 -13.70 0.27 8.03
N VAL A 188 -12.88 0.89 7.18
CA VAL A 188 -11.47 0.54 7.00
C VAL A 188 -10.62 1.60 7.67
N ARG A 189 -9.58 1.17 8.37
CA ARG A 189 -8.60 2.07 8.99
C ARG A 189 -7.32 2.01 8.20
N TRP A 190 -6.72 3.15 7.92
CA TRP A 190 -5.47 3.23 7.18
C TRP A 190 -4.39 3.85 8.06
N THR A 191 -3.19 3.31 7.99
CA THR A 191 -1.97 3.95 8.52
C THR A 191 -0.99 4.16 7.39
N LEU A 192 -0.03 5.07 7.58
CA LEU A 192 1.08 5.29 6.66
C LEU A 192 2.37 5.26 7.45
N ARG A 193 3.23 4.29 7.16
CA ARG A 193 4.57 4.14 7.77
C ARG A 193 5.60 3.82 6.70
N LEU A 194 6.88 4.01 7.01
CA LEU A 194 7.95 3.55 6.11
C LEU A 194 8.39 2.14 6.50
N VAL A 195 8.39 1.22 5.55
CA VAL A 195 8.82 -0.17 5.75
C VAL A 195 10.06 -0.43 4.89
N PRO A 196 11.12 -1.06 5.41
CA PRO A 196 12.24 -1.50 4.58
C PRO A 196 11.74 -2.39 3.43
N GLY A 197 12.11 -2.06 2.20
CA GLY A 197 11.66 -2.68 0.95
C GLY A 197 12.75 -3.44 0.18
N GLY A 198 13.98 -3.52 0.71
CA GLY A 198 15.06 -4.33 0.13
C GLY A 198 14.67 -5.81 -0.03
N ALA A 199 15.32 -6.54 -0.93
CA ALA A 199 14.88 -7.91 -1.30
C ALA A 199 14.85 -8.91 -0.12
N ALA A 200 15.77 -8.77 0.83
CA ALA A 200 15.83 -9.54 2.06
C ALA A 200 15.68 -8.61 3.27
N PRO A 201 15.08 -9.09 4.37
CA PRO A 201 14.99 -8.32 5.60
C PRO A 201 16.38 -8.26 6.25
N ALA A 202 16.63 -7.24 7.08
CA ALA A 202 17.85 -7.21 7.89
C ALA A 202 17.85 -8.45 8.80
N VAL A 203 18.89 -9.28 8.69
CA VAL A 203 19.00 -10.53 9.47
C VAL A 203 19.16 -10.16 10.93
N LEU A 204 18.14 -10.48 11.72
CA LEU A 204 18.23 -10.42 13.15
C LEU A 204 18.77 -11.78 13.59
N GLY A 205 19.98 -11.84 14.13
CA GLY A 205 20.42 -12.97 14.95
C GLY A 205 19.65 -13.10 16.27
N LEU A 206 18.43 -12.57 16.34
CA LEU A 206 17.70 -12.21 17.54
C LEU A 206 16.21 -12.62 17.40
N GLY A 207 15.59 -13.05 18.50
CA GLY A 207 14.19 -13.55 18.51
C GLY A 207 13.12 -12.45 18.39
N PHE A 208 11.84 -12.83 18.35
CA PHE A 208 10.68 -11.93 18.17
C PHE A 208 10.64 -10.72 19.12
N ALA A 209 11.27 -10.78 20.29
CA ALA A 209 11.34 -9.65 21.21
C ALA A 209 12.10 -8.41 20.67
N HIS A 210 12.80 -8.53 19.53
CA HIS A 210 13.66 -7.47 19.03
C HIS A 210 12.96 -6.61 17.97
N GLY A 211 12.66 -5.38 18.38
CA GLY A 211 12.20 -4.29 17.52
C GLY A 211 10.68 -4.16 17.43
N PRO A 212 10.18 -3.00 16.96
CA PRO A 212 8.86 -2.96 16.37
C PRO A 212 8.89 -3.82 15.09
N HIS A 213 7.87 -4.64 14.90
CA HIS A 213 7.70 -5.40 13.67
C HIS A 213 6.72 -4.68 12.75
N ALA A 214 6.85 -4.89 11.45
CA ALA A 214 5.80 -4.49 10.53
C ALA A 214 4.60 -5.40 10.75
N SER A 215 3.40 -4.82 10.69
CA SER A 215 2.15 -5.54 10.84
C SER A 215 1.86 -6.40 9.61
N LEU A 216 0.95 -7.36 9.76
CA LEU A 216 0.51 -8.19 8.63
C LEU A 216 -0.05 -7.31 7.48
N PRO A 217 -0.97 -6.35 7.71
CA PRO A 217 -1.45 -5.47 6.64
C PRO A 217 -0.37 -4.70 5.89
N GLU A 218 0.67 -4.24 6.58
CA GLU A 218 1.77 -3.53 5.93
C GLU A 218 2.62 -4.45 5.07
N LEU A 219 2.95 -5.64 5.54
CA LEU A 219 3.67 -6.61 4.72
C LEU A 219 2.83 -7.01 3.50
N LEU A 220 1.54 -7.28 3.68
CA LEU A 220 0.66 -7.64 2.57
C LEU A 220 0.52 -6.50 1.56
N MET A 221 0.38 -5.27 2.03
CA MET A 221 0.31 -4.10 1.17
C MET A 221 1.63 -3.83 0.43
N LEU A 222 2.77 -3.93 1.12
CA LEU A 222 4.09 -3.82 0.49
C LEU A 222 4.25 -4.82 -0.67
N GLN A 223 3.82 -6.07 -0.48
CA GLN A 223 3.87 -7.07 -1.54
C GLN A 223 2.97 -6.69 -2.72
N LEU A 224 1.72 -6.31 -2.46
CA LEU A 224 0.80 -5.89 -3.51
C LEU A 224 1.28 -4.66 -4.27
N MET A 225 1.89 -3.69 -3.59
CA MET A 225 2.50 -2.52 -4.22
C MET A 225 3.63 -2.90 -5.17
N ARG A 226 4.50 -3.82 -4.75
CA ARG A 226 5.58 -4.34 -5.60
C ARG A 226 5.02 -5.08 -6.82
N ILE A 227 4.04 -5.96 -6.61
CA ILE A 227 3.34 -6.67 -7.71
C ILE A 227 2.69 -5.69 -8.68
N ALA A 228 1.98 -4.68 -8.17
CA ALA A 228 1.36 -3.64 -8.98
C ALA A 228 2.37 -2.81 -9.79
N ALA A 229 3.60 -2.65 -9.27
CA ALA A 229 4.71 -2.01 -9.96
C ALA A 229 5.46 -2.95 -10.93
N GLY A 230 5.04 -4.23 -11.06
CA GLY A 230 5.75 -5.25 -11.85
C GLY A 230 7.06 -5.71 -11.24
N GLU A 231 7.27 -5.47 -9.94
CA GLU A 231 8.45 -5.87 -9.20
C GLU A 231 8.27 -7.21 -8.49
N ALA A 232 9.39 -7.92 -8.28
CA ALA A 232 9.37 -9.16 -7.50
C ALA A 232 8.99 -8.90 -6.03
N PRO A 233 8.20 -9.79 -5.39
CA PRO A 233 7.91 -9.72 -3.97
C PRO A 233 9.19 -9.87 -3.11
N VAL A 234 9.14 -9.36 -1.88
CA VAL A 234 10.26 -9.45 -0.92
C VAL A 234 10.25 -10.76 -0.12
N ASP A 235 11.36 -11.07 0.56
CA ASP A 235 11.52 -12.17 1.52
C ASP A 235 11.50 -13.57 0.89
N THR A 236 12.29 -13.79 -0.17
CA THR A 236 12.36 -15.09 -0.89
C THR A 236 13.12 -16.19 -0.15
N GLY A 237 14.11 -15.83 0.68
CA GLY A 237 15.00 -16.79 1.35
C GLY A 237 15.13 -16.59 2.86
N THR A 238 14.36 -15.66 3.44
CA THR A 238 14.43 -15.29 4.86
C THR A 238 13.03 -14.89 5.30
N PHE A 239 12.60 -15.37 6.47
CA PHE A 239 11.29 -15.03 7.02
C PHE A 239 11.35 -13.72 7.79
N THR A 240 10.27 -12.93 7.72
CA THR A 240 10.11 -11.68 8.47
C THR A 240 9.09 -11.86 9.60
N TRP A 241 9.42 -11.46 10.83
CA TRP A 241 8.45 -11.39 11.92
C TRP A 241 7.38 -10.32 11.65
N LEU A 242 6.13 -10.63 12.01
CA LEU A 242 5.00 -9.72 11.92
C LEU A 242 4.56 -9.27 13.30
N ALA A 243 4.15 -8.01 13.44
CA ALA A 243 3.64 -7.51 14.71
C ALA A 243 2.39 -8.26 15.18
N GLY A 244 2.28 -8.38 16.50
CA GLY A 244 1.19 -9.09 17.16
C GLY A 244 1.54 -10.55 17.48
N SER A 245 0.77 -11.10 18.41
CA SER A 245 0.89 -12.48 18.83
C SER A 245 -0.45 -13.18 18.71
N VAL A 246 -0.43 -14.47 18.40
CA VAL A 246 -1.61 -15.34 18.31
C VAL A 246 -1.50 -16.47 19.33
N ALA A 247 -2.58 -17.24 19.49
CA ALA A 247 -2.68 -18.32 20.47
C ALA A 247 -2.31 -17.84 21.89
N ASP A 248 -3.01 -16.81 22.37
CA ASP A 248 -2.85 -16.22 23.71
C ASP A 248 -1.41 -15.78 24.02
N GLY A 249 -0.71 -15.24 23.02
CA GLY A 249 0.65 -14.74 23.20
C GLY A 249 1.74 -15.80 23.03
N LYS A 250 1.42 -17.04 22.64
CA LYS A 250 2.41 -18.11 22.51
C LYS A 250 3.15 -18.09 21.18
N LEU A 251 2.48 -17.64 20.12
CA LEU A 251 2.99 -17.68 18.75
C LEU A 251 3.08 -16.27 18.16
N ALA A 252 4.08 -16.04 17.33
CA ALA A 252 4.17 -14.90 16.45
C ALA A 252 3.97 -15.34 15.00
N ALA A 253 3.35 -14.47 14.20
CA ALA A 253 3.21 -14.70 12.77
C ALA A 253 4.47 -14.25 12.03
N ARG A 254 4.79 -14.95 10.94
CA ARG A 254 5.91 -14.62 10.06
C ARG A 254 5.49 -14.71 8.61
N HIS A 255 6.11 -13.87 7.80
CA HIS A 255 5.91 -13.75 6.36
C HIS A 255 7.11 -14.36 5.60
N VAL A 256 6.83 -14.97 4.44
CA VAL A 256 7.82 -15.32 3.42
C VAL A 256 7.13 -15.32 2.05
N TYR A 257 7.87 -14.98 1.01
CA TYR A 257 7.46 -15.26 -0.37
C TYR A 257 8.15 -16.52 -0.86
N ASP A 258 7.37 -17.53 -1.24
CA ASP A 258 7.88 -18.76 -1.83
C ASP A 258 7.98 -18.59 -3.34
N ALA A 259 9.18 -18.27 -3.84
CA ALA A 259 9.41 -18.03 -5.27
C ALA A 259 9.22 -19.27 -6.14
N GLY A 260 9.39 -20.48 -5.57
CA GLY A 260 9.18 -21.74 -6.28
C GLY A 260 7.71 -22.00 -6.56
N GLU A 261 6.85 -21.72 -5.59
CA GLU A 261 5.40 -21.88 -5.72
C GLU A 261 4.67 -20.59 -6.15
N ARG A 262 5.36 -19.44 -6.18
CA ARG A 262 4.82 -18.09 -6.41
C ARG A 262 3.65 -17.76 -5.48
N VAL A 263 3.85 -18.03 -4.18
CA VAL A 263 2.84 -17.79 -3.13
C VAL A 263 3.41 -17.01 -1.95
N ILE A 264 2.59 -16.12 -1.38
CA ILE A 264 2.88 -15.47 -0.11
C ILE A 264 2.40 -16.37 1.02
N ARG A 265 3.28 -16.68 1.99
CA ARG A 265 2.96 -17.56 3.12
C ARG A 265 3.01 -16.80 4.44
N ILE A 266 1.93 -16.93 5.20
CA ILE A 266 1.85 -16.48 6.59
C ILE A 266 1.82 -17.71 7.49
N THR A 267 2.90 -17.93 8.24
CA THR A 267 3.02 -19.05 9.17
C THR A 267 3.21 -18.54 10.60
N CYS A 268 3.13 -19.43 11.59
CA CYS A 268 3.33 -19.08 12.99
C CYS A 268 4.51 -19.86 13.58
N ARG A 269 5.19 -19.27 14.57
CA ARG A 269 6.26 -19.92 15.34
C ARG A 269 6.31 -19.34 16.75
N GLU A 270 6.81 -20.11 17.69
CA GLU A 270 6.96 -19.68 19.10
C GLU A 270 7.84 -18.44 19.23
N ILE A 271 7.41 -17.50 20.08
CA ILE A 271 8.03 -16.17 20.27
C ILE A 271 9.50 -16.26 20.75
N GLY A 272 9.89 -17.34 21.42
CA GLY A 272 11.27 -17.58 21.88
C GLY A 272 12.18 -18.27 20.86
N ASN A 273 11.65 -18.73 19.73
CA ASN A 273 12.40 -19.58 18.81
C ASN A 273 13.23 -18.73 17.84
N GLN A 274 14.55 -18.87 17.91
CA GLN A 274 15.51 -18.21 17.02
C GLN A 274 15.80 -19.12 15.80
N GLY A 275 16.10 -18.53 14.65
CA GLY A 275 16.48 -19.29 13.47
C GLY A 275 17.46 -18.52 12.59
N PRO A 276 18.33 -19.21 11.83
CA PRO A 276 19.35 -18.57 11.00
C PRO A 276 18.77 -17.84 9.76
N HIS A 277 17.50 -18.08 9.44
CA HIS A 277 16.78 -17.48 8.31
C HIS A 277 15.74 -16.46 8.78
N LEU A 278 16.05 -15.71 9.84
CA LEU A 278 15.14 -14.76 10.44
C LEU A 278 15.62 -13.32 10.21
N GLY A 279 14.72 -12.47 9.75
CA GLY A 279 14.95 -11.04 9.72
C GLY A 279 13.76 -10.24 10.24
N ALA A 280 13.96 -8.94 10.30
CA ALA A 280 12.90 -7.97 10.56
C ALA A 280 12.92 -6.85 9.55
N ARG A 281 11.73 -6.30 9.32
CA ARG A 281 11.51 -5.06 8.59
C ARG A 281 10.92 -4.06 9.59
N PRO A 282 11.72 -3.53 10.53
CA PRO A 282 11.20 -2.64 11.54
C PRO A 282 10.66 -1.38 10.86
N PRO A 283 9.35 -1.10 10.96
CA PRO A 283 8.78 0.09 10.36
C PRO A 283 9.30 1.33 11.09
N VAL A 284 9.46 2.43 10.36
CA VAL A 284 9.88 3.72 10.91
C VAL A 284 8.85 4.79 10.61
N ALA A 285 8.59 5.61 11.64
CA ALA A 285 7.55 6.64 11.73
C ALA A 285 6.12 6.09 11.67
#